data_AF-A0A7J4JUL6-F1
#
_entry.id   AF-A0A7J4JUL6-F1
#
_cell.length_a   1.000
_cell.length_b   1.000
_cell.length_c   1.000
_cell.angle_alpha   90.00
_cell.angle_beta   90.00
_cell.angle_gamma   90.00
#
_symmetry.space_group_name_H-M   'P 1'
#
loop_
_entity.id
_entity.type
_entity.pdbx_description
1 polymer ?
#
loop_
_entity_poly.entity_id
_entity_poly.type
_entity_poly.pdbx_seq_one_letter_code
_entity_poly.pdbx_strand_id
1 'polypeptide(L)'
;MYAFLSKLLISGKLKFDAGRIIAFDEPFTLVPMISIKKMTDDAISRGLPAVCDLYFYGWAYGYAVTKELIKLFKLKQFEERYKISMDVASMVGFGDYQTLSFKRGDHAKFKVVKNPFALQYHPSKDSFCHYLRGMEAGGGTLVHETLMNNIEFECAATNGQYCLHANLNRENISKVPKELIDKQLDVEYLKKRQTDFVREMGDDPSKLGL
;
A
#
# COMPACT_ATOMS: atom_id res chain seq x y z
N MET A 1 8.24 -16.50 -3.04
CA MET A 1 8.12 -15.75 -4.31
C MET A 1 7.76 -16.66 -5.50
N TYR A 2 8.67 -17.48 -6.06
CA TYR A 2 8.38 -18.26 -7.29
C TYR A 2 7.17 -19.20 -7.20
N ALA A 3 6.94 -19.85 -6.06
CA ALA A 3 5.79 -20.74 -5.89
C ALA A 3 4.43 -20.03 -6.01
N PHE A 4 4.32 -18.77 -5.60
CA PHE A 4 3.07 -18.00 -5.69
C PHE A 4 2.83 -17.51 -7.12
N LEU A 5 3.87 -16.97 -7.79
CA LEU A 5 3.78 -16.58 -9.20
C LEU A 5 3.41 -17.77 -10.08
N SER A 6 4.05 -18.93 -9.88
CA SER A 6 3.70 -20.15 -10.62
C SER A 6 2.26 -20.58 -10.36
N LYS A 7 1.76 -20.48 -9.12
CA LYS A 7 0.34 -20.74 -8.82
C LYS A 7 -0.58 -19.79 -9.56
N LEU A 8 -0.25 -18.50 -9.65
CA LEU A 8 -1.05 -17.52 -10.39
C LEU A 8 -1.10 -17.84 -11.88
N LEU A 9 0.05 -18.19 -12.49
CA LEU A 9 0.12 -18.57 -13.89
C LEU A 9 -0.67 -19.87 -14.18
N ILE A 10 -0.44 -20.92 -13.38
CA ILE A 10 -1.09 -22.23 -13.56
C ILE A 10 -2.61 -22.14 -13.35
N SER A 11 -3.07 -21.33 -12.39
CA SER A 11 -4.50 -21.11 -12.15
C SER A 11 -5.16 -20.17 -13.16
N GLY A 12 -4.40 -19.59 -14.11
CA GLY A 12 -4.89 -18.59 -15.05
C GLY A 12 -5.28 -17.28 -14.37
N LYS A 13 -4.77 -17.00 -13.18
CA LYS A 13 -5.01 -15.76 -12.43
C LYS A 13 -3.98 -14.67 -12.69
N LEU A 14 -2.93 -15.03 -13.42
CA LEU A 14 -2.10 -14.11 -14.19
C LEU A 14 -2.03 -14.65 -15.62
N LYS A 15 -2.51 -13.88 -16.60
CA LYS A 15 -2.50 -14.23 -18.03
C LYS A 15 -1.80 -13.15 -18.84
N PHE A 16 -1.08 -13.59 -19.86
CA PHE A 16 -0.47 -12.73 -20.87
C PHE A 16 -1.10 -13.11 -22.23
N ASP A 17 -1.99 -12.26 -22.71
CA ASP A 17 -2.60 -12.36 -24.03
C ASP A 17 -2.00 -11.28 -24.95
N ALA A 18 -2.18 -11.41 -26.26
CA ALA A 18 -1.66 -10.44 -27.22
C ALA A 18 -2.14 -9.00 -26.88
N GLY A 19 -1.21 -8.18 -26.39
CA GLY A 19 -1.47 -6.78 -26.00
C GLY A 19 -2.19 -6.61 -24.65
N ARG A 20 -2.35 -7.65 -23.83
CA ARG A 20 -3.07 -7.57 -22.54
C ARG A 20 -2.38 -8.37 -21.45
N ILE A 21 -2.27 -7.78 -20.26
CA ILE A 21 -1.95 -8.49 -19.03
C ILE A 21 -3.25 -8.54 -18.23
N ILE A 22 -3.65 -9.72 -17.78
CA ILE A 22 -4.84 -9.89 -16.92
C ILE A 22 -4.35 -10.47 -15.61
N ALA A 23 -4.57 -9.75 -14.52
CA ALA A 23 -4.24 -10.21 -13.17
C ALA A 23 -5.52 -10.17 -12.33
N PHE A 24 -5.84 -11.28 -11.65
CA PHE A 24 -7.03 -11.38 -10.80
C PHE A 24 -8.35 -11.09 -11.55
N ASP A 25 -8.43 -11.52 -12.81
CA ASP A 25 -9.55 -11.28 -13.73
C ASP A 25 -9.77 -9.79 -14.10
N GLU A 26 -8.82 -8.91 -13.77
CA GLU A 26 -8.81 -7.48 -14.11
C GLU A 26 -7.71 -7.12 -15.12
N PRO A 27 -7.91 -6.10 -15.99
CA PRO A 27 -6.84 -5.55 -16.81
C PRO A 27 -5.70 -5.01 -15.94
N PHE A 28 -4.48 -5.46 -16.23
CA PHE A 28 -3.28 -5.05 -15.52
C PHE A 28 -2.30 -4.37 -16.48
N THR A 29 -1.52 -3.43 -15.97
CA THR A 29 -0.49 -2.73 -16.75
C THR A 29 0.78 -2.60 -15.93
N LEU A 30 1.92 -2.83 -16.57
CA LEU A 30 3.23 -2.59 -15.99
C LEU A 30 3.61 -1.13 -16.21
N VAL A 31 3.84 -0.40 -15.12
CA VAL A 31 4.26 1.00 -15.16
C VAL A 31 5.71 1.11 -14.69
N PRO A 32 6.62 1.69 -15.49
CA PRO A 32 7.99 1.93 -15.05
C PRO A 32 8.03 2.85 -13.82
N MET A 33 8.90 2.54 -12.84
CA MET A 33 8.99 3.32 -11.60
C MET A 33 9.33 4.79 -11.80
N ILE A 34 9.98 5.16 -12.91
CA ILE A 34 10.23 6.55 -13.27
C ILE A 34 8.92 7.35 -13.41
N SER A 35 7.84 6.72 -13.85
CA SER A 35 6.51 7.35 -13.97
C SER A 35 5.97 7.69 -12.58
N ILE A 36 6.06 6.74 -11.64
CA ILE A 36 5.68 6.96 -10.23
C ILE A 36 6.57 8.04 -9.62
N LYS A 37 7.86 8.08 -9.95
CA LYS A 37 8.77 9.13 -9.51
C LYS A 37 8.31 10.49 -10.01
N LYS A 38 7.96 10.64 -11.30
CA LYS A 38 7.45 11.91 -11.84
C LYS A 38 6.14 12.36 -11.19
N MET A 39 5.22 11.43 -10.92
CA MET A 39 3.99 11.73 -10.16
C MET A 39 4.30 12.20 -8.74
N THR A 40 5.31 11.61 -8.10
CA THR A 40 5.75 11.96 -6.75
C THR A 40 6.42 13.34 -6.73
N ASP A 41 7.35 13.60 -7.65
CA ASP A 41 8.00 14.91 -7.81
C ASP A 41 6.96 16.02 -8.04
N ASP A 42 5.97 15.78 -8.91
CA ASP A 42 4.86 16.70 -9.17
C ASP A 42 3.99 16.94 -7.92
N ALA A 43 3.58 15.88 -7.22
CA ALA A 43 2.78 15.98 -6.01
C ALA A 43 3.52 16.76 -4.91
N ILE A 44 4.81 16.49 -4.70
CA ILE A 44 5.64 17.23 -3.73
C ILE A 44 5.70 18.72 -4.10
N SER A 45 5.88 19.05 -5.38
CA SER A 45 5.93 20.44 -5.84
C SER A 45 4.63 21.23 -5.59
N ARG A 46 3.50 20.53 -5.50
CA ARG A 46 2.17 21.09 -5.23
C ARG A 46 1.77 21.03 -3.75
N GLY A 47 2.62 20.49 -2.89
CA GLY A 47 2.44 20.47 -1.43
C GLY A 47 1.58 19.32 -0.91
N LEU A 48 1.33 19.36 0.41
CA LEU A 48 0.71 18.26 1.17
C LEU A 48 -0.64 17.77 0.60
N PRO A 49 -1.56 18.63 0.10
CA PRO A 49 -2.81 18.15 -0.49
C PRO A 49 -2.57 17.21 -1.68
N ALA A 50 -1.66 17.56 -2.60
CA ALA A 50 -1.34 16.72 -3.75
C ALA A 50 -0.57 15.44 -3.35
N VAL A 51 0.25 15.51 -2.30
CA VAL A 51 0.85 14.32 -1.69
C VAL A 51 -0.22 13.38 -1.11
N CYS A 52 -1.26 13.92 -0.48
CA CYS A 52 -2.40 13.15 0.00
C CYS A 52 -3.22 12.55 -1.15
N ASP A 53 -3.35 13.25 -2.28
CA ASP A 53 -3.96 12.68 -3.49
C ASP A 53 -3.18 11.46 -3.99
N LEU A 54 -1.86 11.59 -4.09
CA LEU A 54 -0.98 10.50 -4.51
C LEU A 54 -1.04 9.31 -3.54
N TYR A 55 -1.04 9.58 -2.24
CA TYR A 55 -1.26 8.57 -1.21
C TYR A 55 -2.62 7.88 -1.40
N PHE A 56 -3.69 8.64 -1.61
CA PHE A 56 -5.02 8.10 -1.84
C PHE A 56 -5.09 7.21 -3.08
N TYR A 57 -4.41 7.56 -4.19
CA TYR A 57 -4.35 6.70 -5.37
C TYR A 57 -3.67 5.36 -5.07
N GLY A 58 -2.58 5.39 -4.30
CA GLY A 58 -1.98 4.18 -3.76
C GLY A 58 -2.97 3.39 -2.91
N TRP A 59 -3.67 4.07 -2.00
CA TRP A 59 -4.65 3.45 -1.10
C TRP A 59 -5.79 2.77 -1.87
N ALA A 60 -6.38 3.44 -2.86
CA ALA A 60 -7.42 2.87 -3.71
C ALA A 60 -6.92 1.63 -4.46
N TYR A 61 -5.69 1.67 -5.01
CA TYR A 61 -5.06 0.53 -5.64
C TYR A 61 -4.89 -0.64 -4.65
N GLY A 62 -4.32 -0.39 -3.47
CA GLY A 62 -4.12 -1.41 -2.44
C GLY A 62 -5.43 -2.05 -1.98
N TYR A 63 -6.47 -1.24 -1.76
CA TYR A 63 -7.80 -1.70 -1.39
C TYR A 63 -8.40 -2.59 -2.48
N ALA A 64 -8.44 -2.12 -3.73
CA ALA A 64 -9.03 -2.87 -4.84
C ALA A 64 -8.33 -4.22 -5.08
N VAL A 65 -6.99 -4.21 -5.11
CA VAL A 65 -6.19 -5.44 -5.30
C VAL A 65 -6.42 -6.43 -4.15
N THR A 66 -6.37 -5.98 -2.90
CA THR A 66 -6.61 -6.87 -1.76
C THR A 66 -8.05 -7.40 -1.73
N LYS A 67 -9.04 -6.63 -2.16
CA LYS A 67 -10.43 -7.09 -2.28
C LYS A 67 -10.55 -8.27 -3.25
N GLU A 68 -9.99 -8.12 -4.44
CA GLU A 68 -10.01 -9.19 -5.44
C GLU A 68 -9.18 -10.40 -5.00
N LEU A 69 -8.05 -10.20 -4.31
CA LEU A 69 -7.29 -11.31 -3.72
C LEU A 69 -8.10 -12.11 -2.70
N ILE A 70 -8.78 -11.43 -1.77
CA ILE A 70 -9.62 -12.07 -0.75
C ILE A 70 -10.72 -12.89 -1.41
N LYS A 71 -11.40 -12.31 -2.40
CA LYS A 71 -12.48 -12.95 -3.15
C LYS A 71 -11.98 -14.15 -3.96
N LEU A 72 -10.89 -13.97 -4.69
CA LEU A 72 -10.30 -14.97 -5.58
C LEU A 72 -9.84 -16.21 -4.81
N PHE A 73 -9.07 -16.01 -3.75
CA PHE A 73 -8.52 -17.10 -2.95
C PHE A 73 -9.46 -17.56 -1.82
N LYS A 74 -10.64 -16.95 -1.70
CA LYS A 74 -11.64 -17.23 -0.66
C LYS A 74 -11.05 -17.13 0.74
N LEU A 75 -10.23 -16.11 0.99
CA LEU A 75 -9.45 -15.94 2.21
C LEU A 75 -10.36 -15.55 3.37
N LYS A 76 -10.51 -16.45 4.35
CA LYS A 76 -11.38 -16.22 5.51
C LYS A 76 -10.62 -15.79 6.75
N GLN A 77 -9.40 -16.29 6.93
CA GLN A 77 -8.61 -16.06 8.13
C GLN A 77 -7.70 -14.85 7.97
N PHE A 78 -7.53 -14.09 9.06
CA PHE A 78 -6.72 -12.88 9.08
C PHE A 78 -5.26 -13.16 8.68
N GLU A 79 -4.66 -14.19 9.28
CA GLU A 79 -3.27 -14.58 9.06
C GLU A 79 -3.02 -14.98 7.61
N GLU A 80 -4.00 -15.65 7.00
CA GLU A 80 -3.97 -16.06 5.60
C GLU A 80 -4.04 -14.84 4.65
N ARG A 81 -4.98 -13.92 4.93
CA ARG A 81 -5.10 -12.64 4.20
C ARG A 81 -3.82 -11.83 4.28
N TYR A 82 -3.25 -11.71 5.48
CA TYR A 82 -2.01 -10.98 5.72
C TYR A 82 -0.87 -11.61 4.93
N LYS A 83 -0.63 -12.92 5.11
CA LYS A 83 0.46 -13.63 4.42
C LYS A 83 0.40 -13.48 2.91
N ILE A 84 -0.76 -13.73 2.30
CA ILE A 84 -0.93 -13.63 0.84
C ILE A 84 -0.77 -12.20 0.37
N SER A 85 -1.28 -11.21 1.11
CA SER A 85 -1.11 -9.80 0.77
C SER A 85 0.36 -9.38 0.78
N MET A 86 1.14 -9.85 1.77
CA MET A 86 2.58 -9.60 1.83
C MET A 86 3.34 -10.32 0.71
N ASP A 87 2.98 -11.56 0.38
CA ASP A 87 3.56 -12.30 -0.75
C ASP A 87 3.31 -11.54 -2.08
N VAL A 88 2.11 -10.99 -2.28
CA VAL A 88 1.78 -10.16 -3.43
C VAL A 88 2.57 -8.84 -3.40
N ALA A 89 2.61 -8.14 -2.27
CA ALA A 89 3.33 -6.86 -2.15
C ALA A 89 4.82 -7.01 -2.51
N SER A 90 5.49 -8.07 -2.04
CA SER A 90 6.88 -8.39 -2.41
C SER A 90 7.04 -8.69 -3.90
N MET A 91 6.00 -9.18 -4.58
CA MET A 91 6.03 -9.47 -6.02
C MET A 91 5.76 -8.26 -6.92
N VAL A 92 5.07 -7.24 -6.42
CA VAL A 92 4.80 -5.99 -7.17
C VAL A 92 6.11 -5.23 -7.46
N GLY A 93 7.20 -5.54 -6.75
CA GLY A 93 8.54 -5.09 -7.08
C GLY A 93 9.00 -3.84 -6.33
N PHE A 94 8.32 -3.46 -5.23
CA PHE A 94 8.75 -2.36 -4.36
C PHE A 94 9.81 -2.74 -3.33
N GLY A 95 10.31 -3.97 -3.37
CA GLY A 95 11.36 -4.47 -2.47
C GLY A 95 10.91 -5.70 -1.68
N ASP A 96 11.79 -6.19 -0.82
CA ASP A 96 11.51 -7.34 0.03
C ASP A 96 10.85 -6.90 1.34
N TYR A 97 9.63 -7.38 1.58
CA TYR A 97 8.88 -7.05 2.79
C TYR A 97 9.22 -7.97 3.95
N GLN A 98 9.73 -7.40 5.04
CA GLN A 98 10.02 -8.09 6.29
C GLN A 98 9.07 -7.63 7.39
N THR A 99 8.10 -8.48 7.74
CA THR A 99 7.18 -8.20 8.85
C THR A 99 7.94 -8.22 10.18
N LEU A 100 7.83 -7.14 10.95
CA LEU A 100 8.41 -7.01 12.28
C LEU A 100 7.38 -7.35 13.36
N SER A 101 6.15 -6.86 13.21
CA SER A 101 5.04 -7.15 14.11
C SER A 101 3.72 -6.91 13.41
N PHE A 102 2.68 -7.65 13.78
CA PHE A 102 1.33 -7.39 13.31
C PHE A 102 0.30 -7.90 14.32
N LYS A 103 -0.83 -7.19 14.41
CA LYS A 103 -1.97 -7.54 15.25
C LYS A 103 -3.26 -7.09 14.54
N ARG A 104 -4.21 -8.02 14.38
CA ARG A 104 -5.50 -7.77 13.70
C ARG A 104 -6.20 -6.55 14.29
N GLY A 105 -6.72 -5.68 13.43
CA GLY A 105 -7.41 -4.45 13.81
C GLY A 105 -6.54 -3.38 14.49
N ASP A 106 -5.25 -3.63 14.71
CA ASP A 106 -4.39 -2.79 15.54
C ASP A 106 -3.23 -2.17 14.74
N HIS A 107 -2.29 -3.00 14.26
CA HIS A 107 -1.15 -2.54 13.47
C HIS A 107 -0.53 -3.64 12.60
N ALA A 108 0.22 -3.23 11.58
CA ALA A 108 1.26 -4.05 10.94
C ALA A 108 2.49 -3.18 10.69
N LYS A 109 3.64 -3.58 11.24
CA LYS A 109 4.93 -2.90 11.10
C LYS A 109 5.88 -3.79 10.33
N PHE A 110 6.52 -3.23 9.32
CA PHE A 110 7.38 -3.98 8.41
C PHE A 110 8.47 -3.11 7.81
N LYS A 111 9.55 -3.76 7.36
CA LYS A 111 10.61 -3.15 6.57
C LYS A 111 10.42 -3.49 5.11
N VAL A 112 10.67 -2.53 4.22
CA VAL A 112 10.83 -2.75 2.79
C VAL A 112 12.32 -2.63 2.47
N VAL A 113 12.99 -3.77 2.38
CA VAL A 113 14.45 -3.83 2.18
C VAL A 113 14.78 -3.52 0.73
N LYS A 114 15.78 -2.64 0.54
CA LYS A 114 16.27 -2.16 -0.75
C LYS A 114 15.14 -1.72 -1.67
N ASN A 115 14.21 -0.93 -1.14
CA ASN A 115 13.08 -0.39 -1.91
C ASN A 115 13.60 0.38 -3.14
N PRO A 116 13.45 -0.17 -4.37
CA PRO A 116 14.03 0.42 -5.57
C PRO A 116 13.36 1.75 -5.94
N PHE A 117 12.12 2.00 -5.49
CA PHE A 117 11.48 3.28 -5.68
C PHE A 117 12.15 4.37 -4.84
N ALA A 118 12.28 4.15 -3.54
CA ALA A 118 12.93 5.11 -2.63
C ALA A 118 14.41 5.33 -2.98
N LEU A 119 15.12 4.30 -3.44
CA LEU A 119 16.52 4.39 -3.84
C LEU A 119 16.76 5.30 -5.06
N GLN A 120 15.75 5.61 -5.88
CA GLN A 120 15.87 6.62 -6.94
C GLN A 120 16.09 8.04 -6.41
N TYR A 121 15.84 8.27 -5.13
CA TYR A 121 16.06 9.55 -4.45
C TYR A 121 17.29 9.54 -3.56
N HIS A 122 18.00 8.42 -3.43
CA HIS A 122 19.15 8.34 -2.54
C HIS A 122 20.39 9.02 -3.16
N PRO A 123 21.14 9.84 -2.41
CA PRO A 123 20.88 10.29 -1.04
C PRO A 123 19.92 11.49 -0.97
N SER A 124 18.96 11.45 -0.05
CA SER A 124 18.07 12.57 0.28
C SER A 124 17.92 12.72 1.79
N LYS A 125 17.36 13.86 2.22
CA LYS A 125 16.96 14.12 3.61
C LYS A 125 15.49 13.80 3.87
N ASP A 126 14.72 13.64 2.81
CA ASP A 126 13.27 13.45 2.87
C ASP A 126 12.86 12.01 2.55
N SER A 127 11.61 11.70 2.90
CA SER A 127 10.97 10.42 2.61
C SER A 127 10.02 10.55 1.42
N PHE A 128 10.02 9.58 0.50
CA PHE A 128 9.33 9.72 -0.79
C PHE A 128 8.24 8.66 -1.03
N CYS A 129 8.04 7.70 -0.12
CA CYS A 129 7.17 6.54 -0.35
C CYS A 129 5.66 6.85 -0.31
N HIS A 130 5.20 8.04 -0.69
CA HIS A 130 3.80 8.49 -0.57
C HIS A 130 2.78 7.53 -1.19
N TYR A 131 3.01 7.13 -2.45
CA TYR A 131 2.15 6.17 -3.15
C TYR A 131 2.20 4.78 -2.49
N LEU A 132 3.41 4.33 -2.13
CA LEU A 132 3.65 3.02 -1.54
C LEU A 132 2.99 2.88 -0.15
N ARG A 133 3.13 3.90 0.70
CA ARG A 133 2.41 3.99 1.97
C ARG A 133 0.91 3.92 1.77
N GLY A 134 0.40 4.60 0.74
CA GLY A 134 -1.00 4.51 0.33
C GLY A 134 -1.41 3.08 0.06
N MET A 135 -0.72 2.41 -0.87
CA MET A 135 -0.96 1.02 -1.26
C MET A 135 -0.98 0.06 -0.06
N GLU A 136 -0.02 0.19 0.83
CA GLU A 136 0.07 -0.64 2.02
C GLU A 136 -1.09 -0.40 2.99
N ALA A 137 -1.51 0.84 3.18
CA ALA A 137 -2.66 1.18 4.01
C ALA A 137 -3.99 0.72 3.42
N GLY A 138 -4.16 0.82 2.09
CA GLY A 138 -5.35 0.34 1.38
C GLY A 138 -5.54 -1.15 1.56
N GLY A 139 -4.49 -1.93 1.26
CA GLY A 139 -4.51 -3.38 1.49
C GLY A 139 -4.63 -3.71 2.98
N GLY A 140 -3.92 -2.98 3.83
CA GLY A 140 -4.00 -3.09 5.28
C GLY A 140 -5.42 -2.89 5.81
N THR A 141 -6.20 -1.99 5.24
CA THR A 141 -7.58 -1.73 5.67
C THR A 141 -8.46 -2.97 5.52
N LEU A 142 -8.35 -3.68 4.39
CA LEU A 142 -9.09 -4.93 4.17
C LEU A 142 -8.55 -6.11 4.97
N VAL A 143 -7.23 -6.20 5.15
CA VAL A 143 -6.63 -7.26 5.96
C VAL A 143 -7.04 -7.10 7.42
N HIS A 144 -6.96 -5.89 7.98
CA HIS A 144 -7.28 -5.60 9.37
C HIS A 144 -8.78 -5.42 9.64
N GLU A 145 -9.60 -5.28 8.59
CA GLU A 145 -11.05 -5.02 8.67
C GLU A 145 -11.37 -3.74 9.47
N THR A 146 -10.49 -2.75 9.36
CA THR A 146 -10.64 -1.43 9.97
C THR A 146 -9.77 -0.44 9.20
N LEU A 147 -10.10 0.84 9.23
CA LEU A 147 -9.34 1.87 8.55
C LEU A 147 -7.89 1.89 9.06
N MET A 148 -6.97 1.60 8.15
CA MET A 148 -5.54 1.70 8.39
C MET A 148 -4.97 2.88 7.59
N ASN A 149 -4.10 3.64 8.23
CA ASN A 149 -3.23 4.62 7.56
C ASN A 149 -1.77 4.22 7.78
N ASN A 150 -0.90 4.60 6.85
CA ASN A 150 0.50 4.17 6.86
C ASN A 150 1.45 5.35 7.09
N ILE A 151 2.32 5.19 8.09
CA ILE A 151 3.39 6.13 8.41
C ILE A 151 4.74 5.48 8.09
N GLU A 152 5.59 6.23 7.40
CA GLU A 152 7.00 5.87 7.18
C GLU A 152 7.85 6.54 8.25
N PHE A 153 8.57 5.72 9.02
CA PHE A 153 9.47 6.15 10.09
C PHE A 153 10.90 6.35 9.60
N GLU A 154 11.32 5.55 8.62
CA GLU A 154 12.65 5.62 7.99
C GLU A 154 12.49 5.33 6.50
N CYS A 155 13.31 5.96 5.65
CA CYS A 155 13.22 5.81 4.19
C CYS A 155 14.56 5.38 3.60
N ALA A 156 14.54 4.49 2.60
CA ALA A 156 15.76 4.10 1.90
C ALA A 156 16.36 5.27 1.09
N ALA A 157 15.60 6.31 0.78
CA ALA A 157 16.14 7.55 0.22
C ALA A 157 17.15 8.20 1.17
N THR A 158 16.95 8.10 2.49
CA THR A 158 17.83 8.70 3.50
C THR A 158 18.96 7.75 3.91
N ASN A 159 18.63 6.49 4.22
CA ASN A 159 19.60 5.53 4.77
C ASN A 159 20.24 4.59 3.73
N GLY A 160 19.71 4.53 2.49
CA GLY A 160 20.22 3.67 1.41
C GLY A 160 19.94 2.17 1.57
N GLN A 161 19.20 1.75 2.61
CA GLN A 161 19.05 0.34 3.00
C GLN A 161 17.60 -0.14 3.02
N TYR A 162 16.71 0.54 3.73
CA TYR A 162 15.33 0.08 3.92
C TYR A 162 14.38 1.24 4.21
N CYS A 163 13.09 1.01 3.94
CA CYS A 163 12.03 1.85 4.46
C CYS A 163 11.36 1.13 5.63
N LEU A 164 11.07 1.82 6.73
CA LEU A 164 10.36 1.29 7.90
C LEU A 164 8.96 1.87 7.94
N HIS A 165 7.96 1.05 7.68
CA HIS A 165 6.57 1.48 7.59
C HIS A 165 5.73 0.84 8.70
N ALA A 166 4.63 1.49 9.07
CA ALA A 166 3.56 0.85 9.82
C ALA A 166 2.18 1.27 9.33
N ASN A 167 1.35 0.29 9.05
CA ASN A 167 -0.10 0.44 8.99
C ASN A 167 -0.63 0.54 10.42
N LEU A 168 -1.32 1.61 10.75
CA LEU A 168 -1.83 1.93 12.07
C LEU A 168 -3.33 2.25 11.99
N ASN A 169 -4.10 1.73 12.94
CA ASN A 169 -5.46 2.19 13.16
C ASN A 169 -5.48 3.61 13.77
N ARG A 170 -6.68 4.18 13.96
CA ARG A 170 -6.85 5.53 14.54
C ARG A 170 -6.25 5.70 15.95
N GLU A 171 -6.30 4.66 16.78
CA GLU A 171 -5.75 4.72 18.14
C GLU A 171 -4.23 4.68 18.17
N ASN A 172 -3.60 3.98 17.22
CA ASN A 172 -2.15 3.86 17.16
C ASN A 172 -1.51 5.01 16.39
N ILE A 173 -2.18 5.59 15.39
CA ILE A 173 -1.68 6.78 14.72
C ILE A 173 -1.62 7.99 15.66
N SER A 174 -2.55 8.12 16.61
CA SER A 174 -2.52 9.21 17.60
C SER A 174 -1.36 9.13 18.60
N LYS A 175 -0.69 7.98 18.69
CA LYS A 175 0.51 7.76 19.51
C LYS A 175 1.81 8.13 18.77
N VAL A 176 1.74 8.35 17.46
CA VAL A 176 2.89 8.78 16.66
C VAL A 176 3.11 10.28 16.88
N PRO A 177 4.38 10.76 16.93
CA PRO A 177 4.64 12.20 17.02
C PRO A 177 3.89 12.99 15.94
N LYS A 178 3.11 13.98 16.37
CA LYS A 178 2.25 14.77 15.47
C LYS A 178 3.02 15.38 14.29
N GLU A 179 4.23 15.86 14.54
CA GLU A 179 5.10 16.44 13.50
C GLU A 179 5.45 15.45 12.37
N LEU A 180 5.53 14.15 12.68
CA LEU A 180 5.78 13.12 11.67
C LEU A 180 4.54 12.86 10.82
N ILE A 181 3.35 12.88 11.45
CA ILE A 181 2.06 12.67 10.78
C ILE A 181 1.76 13.86 9.87
N ASP A 182 1.84 15.09 10.40
CA ASP A 182 1.46 16.32 9.70
C ASP A 182 2.36 16.59 8.46
N LYS A 183 3.58 16.05 8.44
CA LYS A 183 4.46 16.08 7.25
C LYS A 183 4.05 15.09 6.15
N GLN A 184 3.28 14.07 6.49
CA GLN A 184 3.05 12.92 5.64
C GLN A 184 1.60 12.75 5.17
N LEU A 185 0.63 13.17 5.98
CA LEU A 185 -0.80 12.91 5.79
C LEU A 185 -1.66 14.03 6.38
N ASP A 186 -2.76 14.34 5.69
CA ASP A 186 -3.95 14.95 6.27
C ASP A 186 -5.01 13.85 6.44
N VAL A 187 -5.16 13.37 7.68
CA VAL A 187 -6.01 12.20 7.98
C VAL A 187 -7.49 12.50 7.74
N GLU A 188 -7.95 13.72 8.02
CA GLU A 188 -9.36 14.07 7.85
C GLU A 188 -9.70 14.25 6.36
N TYR A 189 -8.79 14.87 5.60
CA TYR A 189 -8.91 14.94 4.14
C TYR A 189 -9.01 13.55 3.50
N LEU A 190 -8.10 12.65 3.90
CA LEU A 190 -8.05 11.28 3.38
C LEU A 190 -9.29 10.47 3.77
N LYS A 191 -9.76 10.61 5.01
CA LYS A 191 -10.92 9.89 5.53
C LYS A 191 -12.14 10.07 4.64
N LYS A 192 -12.42 11.30 4.22
CA LYS A 192 -13.55 11.59 3.32
C LYS A 192 -13.42 10.83 2.00
N ARG A 193 -12.27 10.91 1.35
CA ARG A 193 -12.03 10.24 0.06
C ARG A 193 -12.09 8.72 0.15
N GLN A 194 -11.52 8.16 1.22
CA GLN A 194 -11.58 6.72 1.50
C GLN A 194 -13.03 6.27 1.72
N THR A 195 -13.83 7.05 2.45
CA THR A 195 -15.26 6.77 2.66
C THR A 195 -16.00 6.72 1.33
N ASP A 196 -15.80 7.71 0.46
CA ASP A 196 -16.48 7.80 -0.84
C ASP A 196 -16.07 6.63 -1.74
N PHE A 197 -14.78 6.30 -1.82
CA PHE A 197 -14.29 5.17 -2.60
C PHE A 197 -14.83 3.81 -2.11
N VAL A 198 -14.89 3.58 -0.79
CA VAL A 198 -15.43 2.33 -0.24
C VAL A 198 -16.90 2.14 -0.64
N ARG A 199 -17.68 3.23 -0.69
CA ARG A 199 -19.07 3.19 -1.21
C ARG A 199 -19.11 2.87 -2.69
N GLU A 200 -18.25 3.50 -3.50
CA GLU A 200 -18.15 3.22 -4.95
C GLU A 200 -17.79 1.75 -5.23
N MET A 201 -16.97 1.14 -4.37
CA MET A 201 -16.62 -0.27 -4.44
C MET A 201 -17.73 -1.21 -3.92
N GLY A 202 -18.86 -0.67 -3.47
CA GLY A 202 -20.02 -1.43 -2.99
C GLY A 202 -19.90 -1.99 -1.57
N ASP A 203 -18.96 -1.48 -0.77
CA ASP A 203 -18.78 -1.88 0.63
C ASP A 203 -19.41 -0.86 1.59
N ASP A 204 -19.60 -1.25 2.86
CA ASP A 204 -20.13 -0.41 3.92
C ASP A 204 -18.98 0.25 4.71
N PRO A 205 -18.75 1.58 4.57
CA PRO A 205 -17.65 2.27 5.25
C PRO A 205 -17.70 2.17 6.77
N SER A 206 -18.91 2.07 7.35
CA SER A 206 -19.06 2.03 8.81
C SER A 206 -18.40 0.79 9.44
N LYS A 207 -18.31 -0.32 8.69
CA LYS A 207 -17.61 -1.55 9.10
C LYS A 207 -16.10 -1.36 9.22
N LEU A 208 -15.55 -0.33 8.58
CA LEU A 208 -14.13 0.00 8.61
C LEU A 208 -13.84 1.21 9.53
N GLY A 209 -14.85 1.76 10.22
CA GLY A 209 -14.68 2.99 11.01
C GLY A 209 -14.52 4.26 10.17
N LEU A 210 -14.97 4.23 8.90
CA LEU A 210 -15.05 5.37 7.99
C LEU A 210 -16.37 6.13 8.18
#